data_AF-A0A059DFN8-F1
#
_entry.id   AF-A0A059DFN8-F1
#
_cell.length_a   1.000
_cell.length_b   1.000
_cell.length_c   1.000
_cell.angle_alpha   90.00
_cell.angle_beta   90.00
_cell.angle_gamma   90.00
#
_symmetry.space_group_name_H-M   'P 1'
#
loop_
_entity.id
_entity.type
_entity.pdbx_description
1 polymer ?
#
loop_
_entity_poly.entity_id
_entity_poly.type
_entity_poly.pdbx_seq_one_letter_code
_entity_poly.pdbx_strand_id
1 'polypeptide(L)'
;MEGLVSFRATAGVPFYGVPSLMHRPAKSSICRLLPIAAMDLHAKERKLSVSCIRAQQSETSDISATVVSANESQENSLNAKDWELGMYQDEVAASQGIRIRRRPPTGPPLHYVGPFEFRLQNEGNTPRNILEEIVWHKEKEVFRLKEKQDLVVLRKALQNASETRDFVGALKAAHERTGLPGLIAEVKKASPSRGILREDFDPVEIAQAYEKGGAACLSVLTDEKYFKGSFDNLEAIRRAGVKCPLLCKEFIVDAWQIYYARVKGADAILLIAAVLPDLDIRYMIKICKMLGLAALVEVHDEREMDRVLGIEGVELIGINNRNLETFEVDISNTKKLLLGERGQLIRQKDIIVVGESGLFTPDDIAYVQEAGVKAVLVGESIVKQSDPGKGIAGLFGKDISL
;
A
#
# COMPACT_ATOMS: atom_id res chain seq x y z
N MET A 1 9.27 -66.30 -32.47
CA MET A 1 10.10 -65.48 -31.56
C MET A 1 9.15 -64.80 -30.59
N GLU A 2 8.42 -65.55 -29.76
CA GLU A 2 8.86 -66.06 -28.44
C GLU A 2 9.39 -64.95 -27.53
N GLY A 3 8.57 -64.57 -26.55
CA GLY A 3 8.98 -63.77 -25.41
C GLY A 3 9.61 -64.63 -24.32
N LEU A 4 10.36 -64.01 -23.40
CA LEU A 4 10.74 -64.64 -22.15
C LEU A 4 10.84 -63.60 -21.02
N VAL A 5 10.11 -63.90 -19.95
CA VAL A 5 10.26 -63.39 -18.59
C VAL A 5 11.40 -64.17 -17.92
N SER A 6 12.20 -63.56 -17.04
CA SER A 6 12.75 -64.28 -15.87
C SER A 6 13.17 -63.36 -14.73
N PHE A 7 12.94 -63.88 -13.52
CA PHE A 7 13.06 -63.33 -12.18
C PHE A 7 14.22 -64.01 -11.42
N ARG A 8 14.52 -63.48 -10.21
CA ARG A 8 15.25 -64.04 -9.04
C ARG A 8 16.75 -63.69 -8.90
N ALA A 9 17.34 -63.56 -7.70
CA ALA A 9 16.93 -63.37 -6.31
C ALA A 9 18.21 -63.37 -5.41
N THR A 10 18.25 -62.54 -4.33
CA THR A 10 18.85 -62.76 -2.97
C THR A 10 20.35 -63.12 -2.84
N ALA A 11 21.14 -62.85 -1.79
CA ALA A 11 20.95 -62.60 -0.35
C ALA A 11 22.26 -61.99 0.27
N GLY A 12 22.23 -61.50 1.53
CA GLY A 12 23.42 -61.54 2.41
C GLY A 12 23.77 -60.31 3.28
N VAL A 13 23.18 -60.23 4.47
CA VAL A 13 23.61 -59.49 5.71
C VAL A 13 24.68 -60.40 6.42
N PRO A 14 25.67 -60.00 7.30
CA PRO A 14 25.45 -59.18 8.52
C PRO A 14 26.60 -58.41 9.24
N PHE A 15 26.18 -57.47 10.12
CA PHE A 15 26.59 -57.06 11.49
C PHE A 15 28.03 -56.75 12.00
N TYR A 16 28.00 -55.89 13.05
CA TYR A 16 28.92 -55.56 14.18
C TYR A 16 29.72 -54.24 14.04
N GLY A 17 29.77 -53.30 15.00
CA GLY A 17 29.28 -53.21 16.38
C GLY A 17 29.53 -51.81 17.01
N VAL A 18 28.99 -51.61 18.21
CA VAL A 18 29.05 -50.45 19.14
C VAL A 18 30.08 -50.79 20.25
N PRO A 19 30.86 -49.86 20.91
CA PRO A 19 30.34 -49.05 22.03
C PRO A 19 30.99 -47.68 22.40
N SER A 20 30.12 -46.78 22.90
CA SER A 20 30.18 -45.96 24.15
C SER A 20 31.52 -45.47 24.73
N LEU A 21 31.63 -44.17 25.10
CA LEU A 21 31.57 -43.71 26.50
C LEU A 21 31.67 -42.17 26.68
N MET A 22 30.75 -41.68 27.52
CA MET A 22 30.79 -40.57 28.51
C MET A 22 31.86 -39.46 28.48
N HIS A 23 31.42 -38.20 28.59
CA HIS A 23 31.63 -37.38 29.81
C HIS A 23 30.81 -36.06 29.79
N ARG A 24 30.00 -35.86 30.84
CA ARG A 24 29.62 -34.53 31.38
C ARG A 24 30.71 -34.09 32.37
N PRO A 25 30.83 -32.79 32.67
CA PRO A 25 30.22 -32.31 33.91
C PRO A 25 29.46 -30.99 33.76
N ALA A 26 28.68 -30.70 34.81
CA ALA A 26 27.75 -29.60 34.97
C ALA A 26 28.28 -28.50 35.92
N LYS A 27 27.45 -27.47 36.10
CA LYS A 27 27.44 -26.37 37.12
C LYS A 27 28.17 -25.10 36.63
N SER A 28 27.69 -23.88 36.84
CA SER A 28 26.66 -23.34 37.73
C SER A 28 26.21 -21.95 37.26
N SER A 29 24.93 -21.66 37.49
CA SER A 29 24.34 -20.42 38.02
C SER A 29 25.08 -19.09 37.83
N ILE A 30 24.38 -18.09 37.28
CA ILE A 30 24.04 -16.83 37.98
C ILE A 30 22.87 -16.18 37.24
N CYS A 31 21.73 -16.17 37.92
CA CYS A 31 20.60 -15.30 37.64
C CYS A 31 20.96 -13.94 38.25
N ARG A 32 21.01 -12.87 37.46
CA ARG A 32 21.01 -11.49 37.97
C ARG A 32 19.81 -10.76 37.37
N LEU A 33 18.79 -10.67 38.22
CA LEU A 33 17.74 -9.68 38.17
C LEU A 33 18.30 -8.29 38.53
N LEU A 34 17.58 -7.27 38.04
CA LEU A 34 17.47 -5.87 38.48
C LEU A 34 18.35 -4.81 37.77
N PRO A 35 17.91 -3.53 37.72
CA PRO A 35 16.64 -2.96 38.24
C PRO A 35 15.82 -2.17 37.21
N ILE A 36 14.51 -2.17 37.45
CA ILE A 36 13.56 -1.14 37.02
C ILE A 36 13.97 0.17 37.70
N ALA A 37 14.32 1.19 36.92
CA ALA A 37 14.42 2.56 37.40
C ALA A 37 13.04 3.21 37.23
N ALA A 38 12.33 3.33 38.35
CA ALA A 38 11.20 4.23 38.50
C ALA A 38 11.71 5.68 38.37
N MET A 39 11.14 6.45 37.45
CA MET A 39 11.24 7.90 37.49
C MET A 39 9.93 8.44 38.07
N ASP A 40 10.05 8.93 39.30
CA ASP A 40 9.09 9.79 39.97
C ASP A 40 8.80 11.02 39.10
N LEU A 41 7.54 11.18 38.69
CA LEU A 41 7.02 12.47 38.25
C LEU A 41 6.12 13.01 39.35
N HIS A 42 6.65 14.02 40.03
CA HIS A 42 5.94 14.89 40.95
C HIS A 42 4.64 15.41 40.30
N ALA A 43 3.50 14.88 40.76
CA ALA A 43 2.19 15.46 40.53
C ALA A 43 2.08 16.77 41.33
N LYS A 44 2.09 17.92 40.62
CA LYS A 44 1.61 19.19 41.17
C LYS A 44 0.11 19.27 40.92
N GLU A 45 -0.67 18.77 41.88
CA GLU A 45 -2.10 19.05 41.97
C GLU A 45 -2.31 20.55 42.23
N ARG A 46 -2.84 21.26 41.23
CA ARG A 46 -3.50 22.55 41.48
C ARG A 46 -4.98 22.28 41.75
N LYS A 47 -5.32 22.30 43.04
CA LYS A 47 -6.69 22.49 43.54
C LYS A 47 -7.25 23.78 42.96
N LEU A 48 -8.26 23.68 42.10
CA LEU A 48 -9.18 24.77 41.83
C LEU A 48 -10.40 24.58 42.74
N SER A 49 -10.51 25.48 43.71
CA SER A 49 -11.66 25.60 44.59
C SER A 49 -12.87 26.04 43.77
N VAL A 50 -13.91 25.22 43.73
CA VAL A 50 -15.24 25.65 43.27
C VAL A 50 -15.99 26.19 44.47
N SER A 51 -16.03 27.51 44.59
CA SER A 51 -16.88 28.20 45.55
C SER A 51 -18.34 28.11 45.08
N CYS A 52 -19.19 27.46 45.87
CA CYS A 52 -20.64 27.50 45.70
C CYS A 52 -21.14 28.94 45.89
N ILE A 53 -21.82 29.50 44.88
CA ILE A 53 -22.66 30.68 45.07
C ILE A 53 -24.12 30.27 44.85
N ARG A 54 -24.88 30.62 45.88
CA ARG A 54 -26.29 30.36 46.17
C ARG A 54 -27.19 31.03 45.13
N ALA A 55 -28.17 30.29 44.63
CA ALA A 55 -29.23 30.81 43.77
C ALA A 55 -30.13 31.78 44.56
N GLN A 56 -30.38 32.95 43.98
CA GLN A 56 -31.56 33.77 44.24
C GLN A 56 -32.35 33.87 42.94
N GLN A 57 -33.62 33.47 43.02
CA GLN A 57 -34.60 33.61 41.96
C GLN A 57 -35.02 35.08 41.84
N SER A 58 -35.06 35.59 40.61
CA SER A 58 -36.00 36.65 40.22
C SER A 58 -36.31 36.49 38.73
N GLU A 59 -37.60 36.30 38.45
CA GLU A 59 -38.20 36.26 37.13
C GLU A 59 -38.08 37.62 36.42
N THR A 60 -37.84 37.64 35.09
CA THR A 60 -38.79 38.10 34.05
C THR A 60 -38.13 38.37 32.68
N SER A 61 -38.89 37.99 31.65
CA SER A 61 -38.96 38.46 30.24
C SER A 61 -37.81 38.23 29.25
N ASP A 62 -38.07 37.29 28.32
CA ASP A 62 -37.84 37.31 26.87
C ASP A 62 -36.71 38.16 26.30
N ILE A 63 -35.57 37.51 26.00
CA ILE A 63 -34.74 37.82 24.83
C ILE A 63 -34.26 36.51 24.20
N SER A 64 -34.66 36.29 22.95
CA SER A 64 -34.13 35.27 22.05
C SER A 64 -32.63 35.49 21.85
N ALA A 65 -31.80 34.77 22.61
CA ALA A 65 -30.37 34.69 22.41
C ALA A 65 -30.03 33.46 21.57
N THR A 66 -29.59 33.71 20.34
CA THR A 66 -28.97 32.73 19.44
C THR A 66 -27.85 32.00 20.18
N VAL A 67 -28.05 30.72 20.46
CA VAL A 67 -26.97 29.81 20.87
C VAL A 67 -26.14 29.51 19.63
N VAL A 68 -25.22 30.41 19.28
CA VAL A 68 -24.09 30.04 18.42
C VAL A 68 -23.21 29.17 19.30
N SER A 69 -23.16 27.88 18.98
CA SER A 69 -22.47 26.90 19.83
C SER A 69 -20.98 27.24 19.88
N ALA A 70 -20.41 27.28 21.07
CA ALA A 70 -18.96 27.46 21.27
C ALA A 70 -18.11 26.34 20.61
N ASN A 71 -18.75 25.27 20.13
CA ASN A 71 -18.10 24.22 19.34
C ASN A 71 -17.77 24.71 17.92
N GLU A 72 -18.64 25.47 17.23
CA GLU A 72 -18.41 25.90 15.85
C GLU A 72 -17.20 26.84 15.71
N SER A 73 -16.96 27.69 16.72
CA SER A 73 -15.83 28.63 16.68
C SER A 73 -14.48 27.94 16.93
N GLN A 74 -14.44 26.89 17.76
CA GLN A 74 -13.25 26.05 17.94
C GLN A 74 -13.01 25.13 16.73
N GLU A 75 -14.05 24.56 16.15
CA GLU A 75 -13.98 23.74 14.94
C GLU A 75 -13.48 24.55 13.73
N ASN A 76 -14.01 25.76 13.54
CA ASN A 76 -13.54 26.67 12.50
C ASN A 76 -12.08 27.12 12.70
N SER A 77 -11.65 27.31 13.95
CA SER A 77 -10.25 27.64 14.28
C SER A 77 -9.28 26.47 14.00
N LEU A 78 -9.69 25.23 14.26
CA LEU A 78 -8.88 24.04 13.99
C LEU A 78 -8.78 23.79 12.48
N ASN A 79 -9.91 23.91 11.78
CA ASN A 79 -9.98 23.78 10.32
C ASN A 79 -9.11 24.82 9.60
N ALA A 80 -9.04 26.06 10.11
CA ALA A 80 -8.15 27.10 9.58
C ALA A 80 -6.65 26.77 9.75
N LYS A 81 -6.24 26.19 10.88
CA LYS A 81 -4.84 25.77 11.11
C LYS A 81 -4.46 24.55 10.28
N ASP A 82 -5.36 23.58 10.17
CA ASP A 82 -5.18 22.41 9.32
C ASP A 82 -5.08 22.82 7.84
N TRP A 83 -5.83 23.84 7.45
CA TRP A 83 -5.75 24.45 6.13
C TRP A 83 -4.38 25.08 5.86
N GLU A 84 -3.90 25.95 6.75
CA GLU A 84 -2.58 26.60 6.67
C GLU A 84 -1.45 25.58 6.60
N LEU A 85 -1.49 24.54 7.45
CA LEU A 85 -0.48 23.48 7.46
C LEU A 85 -0.41 22.76 6.12
N GLY A 86 -1.56 22.42 5.53
CA GLY A 86 -1.53 21.79 4.22
C GLY A 86 -1.09 22.76 3.11
N MET A 87 -1.20 24.10 3.28
CA MET A 87 -0.74 25.03 2.23
C MET A 87 0.78 24.97 2.13
N TYR A 88 1.43 24.89 3.29
CA TYR A 88 2.86 24.63 3.36
C TYR A 88 3.24 23.28 2.73
N GLN A 89 2.44 22.23 2.92
CA GLN A 89 2.66 20.93 2.26
C GLN A 89 2.53 21.04 0.73
N ASP A 90 1.56 21.80 0.23
CA ASP A 90 1.37 22.04 -1.21
C ASP A 90 2.56 22.84 -1.80
N GLU A 91 3.13 23.80 -1.08
CA GLU A 91 4.33 24.54 -1.49
C GLU A 91 5.57 23.64 -1.56
N VAL A 92 5.78 22.78 -0.55
CA VAL A 92 6.86 21.79 -0.56
C VAL A 92 6.69 20.84 -1.74
N ALA A 93 5.48 20.34 -1.98
CA ALA A 93 5.16 19.47 -3.11
C ALA A 93 5.48 20.17 -4.45
N ALA A 94 5.07 21.44 -4.61
CA ALA A 94 5.33 22.22 -5.81
C ALA A 94 6.83 22.44 -6.05
N SER A 95 7.62 22.69 -4.99
CA SER A 95 9.09 22.82 -5.10
C SER A 95 9.75 21.53 -5.61
N GLN A 96 9.17 20.38 -5.27
CA GLN A 96 9.57 19.05 -5.74
C GLN A 96 9.01 18.71 -7.13
N GLY A 97 8.15 19.56 -7.69
CA GLY A 97 7.54 19.38 -9.01
C GLY A 97 6.32 18.50 -9.03
N ILE A 98 5.79 18.14 -7.87
CA ILE A 98 4.53 17.43 -7.75
C ILE A 98 3.45 18.36 -8.28
N ARG A 99 2.81 17.93 -9.36
CA ARG A 99 1.72 18.69 -9.98
C ARG A 99 0.38 18.34 -9.39
N ILE A 100 0.20 17.14 -8.85
CA ILE A 100 -1.10 16.68 -8.32
C ILE A 100 -1.38 17.40 -7.01
N ARG A 101 -2.46 18.20 -7.00
CA ARG A 101 -2.93 18.88 -5.79
C ARG A 101 -3.72 17.89 -4.96
N ARG A 102 -3.48 17.81 -3.66
CA ARG A 102 -4.24 16.91 -2.78
C ARG A 102 -5.58 17.50 -2.33
N ARG A 103 -5.74 18.81 -2.51
CA ARG A 103 -6.94 19.56 -2.14
C ARG A 103 -7.17 20.77 -3.04
N PRO A 104 -8.38 21.37 -2.99
CA PRO A 104 -8.67 22.57 -3.77
C PRO A 104 -7.75 23.74 -3.36
N PRO A 105 -7.31 24.65 -4.25
CA PRO A 105 -6.39 25.73 -3.85
C PRO A 105 -7.03 26.85 -3.04
N THR A 106 -8.32 27.11 -3.21
CA THR A 106 -9.00 28.29 -2.65
C THR A 106 -9.93 27.96 -1.48
N GLY A 107 -9.77 26.79 -0.86
CA GLY A 107 -10.63 26.32 0.23
C GLY A 107 -11.93 25.68 -0.27
N PRO A 108 -12.76 25.12 0.63
CA PRO A 108 -14.14 24.82 0.29
C PRO A 108 -14.83 26.12 -0.20
N PRO A 109 -15.66 26.08 -1.25
CA PRO A 109 -16.32 27.28 -1.75
C PRO A 109 -17.25 27.84 -0.66
N LEU A 110 -16.80 28.90 0.00
CA LEU A 110 -17.55 29.61 1.03
C LEU A 110 -17.35 31.11 0.80
N HIS A 111 -18.29 31.71 0.08
CA HIS A 111 -18.53 33.14 0.17
C HIS A 111 -19.99 33.31 0.59
N TYR A 112 -20.21 33.44 1.90
CA TYR A 112 -21.46 33.94 2.44
C TYR A 112 -21.53 35.45 2.17
N VAL A 113 -22.45 35.88 1.31
CA VAL A 113 -22.66 37.30 0.99
C VAL A 113 -24.12 37.65 1.28
N GLY A 114 -24.46 37.72 2.56
CA GLY A 114 -25.84 38.00 3.01
C GLY A 114 -26.78 36.80 2.86
N PRO A 115 -28.10 36.99 2.72
CA PRO A 115 -29.09 35.91 2.74
C PRO A 115 -29.05 34.98 1.51
N PHE A 116 -28.06 35.13 0.63
CA PHE A 116 -27.89 34.33 -0.58
C PHE A 116 -26.53 33.61 -0.52
N GLU A 117 -26.55 32.27 -0.49
CA GLU A 117 -25.37 31.47 -0.77
C GLU A 117 -25.08 31.52 -2.27
N PHE A 118 -24.04 32.25 -2.67
CA PHE A 118 -23.57 32.26 -4.05
C PHE A 118 -22.35 31.34 -4.19
N ARG A 119 -22.51 30.20 -4.88
CA ARG A 119 -21.35 29.39 -5.32
C ARG A 119 -20.78 29.99 -6.60
N LEU A 120 -19.74 30.81 -6.47
CA LEU A 120 -18.83 31.03 -7.59
C LEU A 120 -18.08 29.72 -7.82
N GLN A 121 -18.38 29.04 -8.94
CA GLN A 121 -17.51 27.98 -9.44
C GLN A 121 -16.20 28.65 -9.85
N ASN A 122 -15.23 28.64 -8.95
CA ASN A 122 -13.89 29.11 -9.26
C ASN A 122 -13.21 28.00 -10.08
N GLU A 123 -12.92 28.24 -11.36
CA GLU A 123 -12.29 27.24 -12.26
C GLU A 123 -10.98 26.68 -11.69
N GLY A 124 -10.30 27.44 -10.83
CA GLY A 124 -9.11 26.98 -10.11
C GLY A 124 -9.37 25.91 -9.04
N ASN A 125 -10.63 25.70 -8.63
CA ASN A 125 -11.07 24.86 -7.52
C ASN A 125 -11.72 23.53 -7.95
N THR A 126 -11.46 23.10 -9.18
CA THR A 126 -11.84 21.79 -9.71
C THR A 126 -10.59 20.93 -9.96
N PRO A 127 -10.68 19.60 -9.84
CA PRO A 127 -9.57 18.71 -10.21
C PRO A 127 -9.23 18.85 -11.70
N ARG A 128 -7.94 18.90 -12.03
CA ARG A 128 -7.48 19.06 -13.42
C ARG A 128 -7.38 17.74 -14.18
N ASN A 129 -7.19 16.63 -13.48
CA ASN A 129 -7.12 15.30 -14.04
C ASN A 129 -7.75 14.29 -13.07
N ILE A 130 -7.92 13.04 -13.54
CA ILE A 130 -8.59 12.00 -12.77
C ILE A 130 -7.83 11.66 -11.47
N LEU A 131 -6.50 11.68 -11.49
CA LEU A 131 -5.70 11.36 -10.31
C LEU A 131 -5.94 12.40 -9.21
N GLU A 132 -5.99 13.68 -9.58
CA GLU A 132 -6.32 14.77 -8.67
C GLU A 132 -7.72 14.61 -8.08
N GLU A 133 -8.70 14.22 -8.91
CA GLU A 133 -10.08 13.95 -8.45
C GLU A 133 -10.14 12.80 -7.43
N ILE A 134 -9.43 11.71 -7.73
CA ILE A 134 -9.33 10.53 -6.87
C ILE A 134 -8.72 10.92 -5.52
N VAL A 135 -7.60 11.63 -5.54
CA VAL A 135 -6.88 12.04 -4.32
C VAL A 135 -7.74 12.97 -3.47
N TRP A 136 -8.44 13.94 -4.06
CA TRP A 136 -9.34 14.83 -3.31
C TRP A 136 -10.50 14.08 -2.66
N HIS A 137 -11.04 13.07 -3.35
CA HIS A 137 -12.04 12.19 -2.78
C HIS A 137 -11.45 11.38 -1.62
N LYS A 138 -10.24 10.84 -1.81
CA LYS A 138 -9.55 10.00 -0.84
C LYS A 138 -9.26 10.72 0.47
N GLU A 139 -8.82 11.98 0.43
CA GLU A 139 -8.63 12.79 1.64
C GLU A 139 -9.90 12.86 2.49
N LYS A 140 -11.05 13.11 1.85
CA LYS A 140 -12.36 13.17 2.53
C LYS A 140 -12.81 11.81 3.05
N GLU A 141 -12.57 10.76 2.28
CA GLU A 141 -12.89 9.39 2.66
C GLU A 141 -12.07 8.95 3.88
N VAL A 142 -10.75 9.15 3.85
CA VAL A 142 -9.84 8.81 4.93
C VAL A 142 -10.18 9.59 6.19
N PHE A 143 -10.51 10.88 6.08
CA PHE A 143 -10.99 11.68 7.21
C PHE A 143 -12.19 11.02 7.90
N ARG A 144 -13.22 10.64 7.14
CA ARG A 144 -14.43 9.97 7.68
C ARG A 144 -14.13 8.59 8.25
N LEU A 145 -13.20 7.85 7.67
CA LEU A 145 -12.80 6.54 8.18
C LEU A 145 -12.04 6.66 9.51
N LYS A 146 -11.19 7.68 9.65
CA LYS A 146 -10.47 7.99 10.90
C LYS A 146 -11.43 8.33 12.04
N GLU A 147 -12.51 9.07 11.76
CA GLU A 147 -13.56 9.36 12.76
C GLU A 147 -14.26 8.09 13.26
N LYS A 148 -14.49 7.12 12.37
CA LYS A 148 -15.12 5.84 12.71
C LYS A 148 -14.16 4.89 13.44
N GLN A 149 -12.89 4.91 13.06
CA GLN A 149 -11.89 3.99 13.56
C GLN A 149 -10.55 4.69 13.77
N ASP A 150 -10.31 5.10 15.01
CA ASP A 150 -9.07 5.76 15.39
C ASP A 150 -7.85 4.82 15.27
N LEU A 151 -6.68 5.41 15.03
CA LEU A 151 -5.39 4.75 14.91
C LEU A 151 -5.06 3.90 16.15
N VAL A 152 -5.50 4.32 17.35
CA VAL A 152 -5.31 3.54 18.58
C VAL A 152 -6.02 2.19 18.49
N VAL A 153 -7.21 2.14 17.89
CA VAL A 153 -7.96 0.89 17.68
C VAL A 153 -7.22 -0.01 16.69
N LEU A 154 -6.71 0.56 15.59
CA LEU A 154 -5.92 -0.19 14.61
C LEU A 154 -4.65 -0.78 15.23
N ARG A 155 -3.92 0.00 16.02
CA ARG A 155 -2.71 -0.48 16.72
C ARG A 155 -3.00 -1.65 17.66
N LYS A 156 -4.15 -1.64 18.34
CA LYS A 156 -4.58 -2.79 19.15
C LYS A 156 -4.92 -4.00 18.27
N ALA A 157 -5.63 -3.80 17.17
CA ALA A 157 -5.95 -4.89 16.24
C ALA A 157 -4.69 -5.55 15.63
N LEU A 158 -3.62 -4.77 15.40
CA LEU A 158 -2.34 -5.28 14.91
C LEU A 158 -1.67 -6.29 15.85
N GLN A 159 -1.95 -6.26 17.16
CA GLN A 159 -1.39 -7.22 18.11
C GLN A 159 -1.86 -8.65 17.83
N ASN A 160 -3.01 -8.80 17.17
CA ASN A 160 -3.59 -10.09 16.80
C ASN A 160 -3.43 -10.39 15.30
N ALA A 161 -2.78 -9.51 14.53
CA ALA A 161 -2.60 -9.70 13.10
C ALA A 161 -1.53 -10.77 12.82
N SER A 162 -1.79 -11.67 11.87
CA SER A 162 -0.78 -12.63 11.40
C SER A 162 0.45 -11.90 10.88
N GLU A 163 1.63 -12.51 10.99
CA GLU A 163 2.89 -12.01 10.42
C GLU A 163 2.75 -11.66 8.92
N THR A 164 3.47 -10.64 8.48
CA THR A 164 3.54 -10.31 7.06
C THR A 164 4.34 -11.38 6.33
N ARG A 165 4.03 -11.55 5.05
CA ARG A 165 4.78 -12.41 4.14
C ARG A 165 5.79 -11.55 3.39
N ASP A 166 6.93 -12.14 3.07
CA ASP A 166 8.01 -11.43 2.39
C ASP A 166 7.66 -11.16 0.92
N PHE A 167 7.09 -9.99 0.65
CA PHE A 167 6.69 -9.55 -0.70
C PHE A 167 7.90 -9.41 -1.63
N VAL A 168 8.98 -8.79 -1.15
CA VAL A 168 10.22 -8.59 -1.94
C VAL A 168 10.88 -9.94 -2.22
N GLY A 169 11.00 -10.79 -1.20
CA GLY A 169 11.58 -12.12 -1.30
C GLY A 169 10.81 -13.02 -2.26
N ALA A 170 9.48 -12.96 -2.26
CA ALA A 170 8.65 -13.72 -3.21
C ALA A 170 8.93 -13.35 -4.68
N LEU A 171 9.12 -12.05 -4.97
CA LEU A 171 9.49 -11.60 -6.31
C LEU A 171 10.90 -12.06 -6.71
N LYS A 172 11.88 -11.96 -5.80
CA LYS A 172 13.25 -12.45 -6.04
C LYS A 172 13.26 -13.95 -6.32
N ALA A 173 12.59 -14.74 -5.47
CA ALA A 173 12.50 -16.19 -5.62
C ALA A 173 11.83 -16.61 -6.93
N ALA A 174 10.75 -15.92 -7.34
CA ALA A 174 10.09 -16.18 -8.62
C ALA A 174 11.01 -15.89 -9.81
N HIS A 175 11.76 -14.77 -9.74
CA HIS A 175 12.71 -14.39 -10.78
C HIS A 175 13.85 -15.40 -10.91
N GLU A 176 14.44 -15.80 -9.78
CA GLU A 176 15.53 -16.79 -9.72
C GLU A 176 15.09 -18.16 -10.25
N ARG A 177 13.87 -18.60 -9.91
CA ARG A 177 13.33 -19.89 -10.33
C ARG A 177 13.05 -19.98 -11.83
N THR A 178 12.51 -18.91 -12.43
CA THR A 178 11.97 -18.95 -13.80
C THR A 178 12.86 -18.29 -14.84
N GLY A 179 13.81 -17.46 -14.40
CA GLY A 179 14.59 -16.56 -15.26
C GLY A 179 13.75 -15.46 -15.91
N LEU A 180 12.50 -15.25 -15.47
CA LEU A 180 11.57 -14.23 -15.98
C LEU A 180 11.22 -13.22 -14.88
N PRO A 181 10.66 -12.04 -15.20
CA PRO A 181 10.15 -11.14 -14.18
C PRO A 181 9.08 -11.80 -13.30
N GLY A 182 9.17 -11.63 -11.98
CA GLY A 182 8.14 -12.10 -11.05
C GLY A 182 6.79 -11.40 -11.27
N LEU A 183 5.70 -12.17 -11.36
CA LEU A 183 4.37 -11.63 -11.60
C LEU A 183 3.69 -11.15 -10.32
N ILE A 184 3.30 -9.88 -10.29
CA ILE A 184 2.29 -9.33 -9.38
C ILE A 184 0.95 -9.32 -10.13
N ALA A 185 0.09 -10.32 -9.87
CA ALA A 185 -1.19 -10.43 -10.55
C ALA A 185 -2.25 -9.56 -9.88
N GLU A 186 -2.92 -8.70 -10.64
CA GLU A 186 -3.85 -7.71 -10.08
C GLU A 186 -5.30 -8.20 -10.10
N VAL A 187 -5.89 -8.32 -8.91
CA VAL A 187 -7.31 -8.60 -8.67
C VAL A 187 -8.10 -7.30 -8.77
N LYS A 188 -8.77 -7.09 -9.91
CA LYS A 188 -9.45 -5.84 -10.26
C LYS A 188 -10.81 -6.07 -10.89
N LYS A 189 -11.85 -5.41 -10.35
CA LYS A 189 -13.22 -5.47 -10.87
C LYS A 189 -13.49 -4.48 -11.99
N ALA A 190 -13.06 -3.22 -11.80
CA ALA A 190 -13.28 -2.14 -12.75
C ALA A 190 -12.08 -1.18 -12.80
N SER A 191 -12.04 -0.32 -13.81
CA SER A 191 -11.15 0.85 -13.83
C SER A 191 -11.86 2.06 -14.44
N PRO A 192 -11.43 3.29 -14.10
CA PRO A 192 -11.98 4.51 -14.71
C PRO A 192 -11.90 4.53 -16.24
N SER A 193 -10.83 3.94 -16.79
CA SER A 193 -10.55 3.93 -18.23
C SER A 193 -11.31 2.85 -19.03
N ARG A 194 -11.74 1.76 -18.38
CA ARG A 194 -12.33 0.59 -19.07
C ARG A 194 -13.70 0.19 -18.54
N GLY A 195 -14.19 0.83 -17.49
CA GLY A 195 -15.43 0.43 -16.83
C GLY A 195 -15.28 -0.93 -16.12
N ILE A 196 -16.34 -1.73 -16.13
CA ILE A 196 -16.33 -3.08 -15.53
C ILE A 196 -15.53 -4.02 -16.43
N LEU A 197 -14.50 -4.65 -15.86
CA LEU A 197 -13.64 -5.61 -16.56
C LEU A 197 -14.15 -7.04 -16.40
N ARG A 198 -14.81 -7.34 -15.27
CA ARG A 198 -15.37 -8.64 -14.96
C ARG A 198 -16.66 -8.46 -14.15
N GLU A 199 -17.79 -8.85 -14.74
CA GLU A 199 -19.11 -8.74 -14.10
C GLU A 199 -19.23 -9.71 -12.92
N ASP A 200 -18.88 -10.98 -13.15
CA ASP A 200 -18.82 -12.01 -12.12
C ASP A 200 -17.45 -11.98 -11.42
N PHE A 201 -17.42 -11.29 -10.28
CA PHE A 201 -16.20 -10.96 -9.55
C PHE A 201 -16.23 -11.59 -8.16
N ASP A 202 -15.61 -12.76 -8.05
CA ASP A 202 -15.18 -13.34 -6.77
C ASP A 202 -13.67 -13.08 -6.57
N PRO A 203 -13.27 -12.19 -5.64
CA PRO A 203 -11.87 -11.87 -5.43
C PRO A 203 -11.04 -13.06 -4.91
N VAL A 204 -11.66 -13.98 -4.17
CA VAL A 204 -10.98 -15.15 -3.59
C VAL A 204 -10.70 -16.18 -4.67
N GLU A 205 -11.70 -16.51 -5.49
CA GLU A 205 -11.50 -17.46 -6.60
C GLU A 205 -10.46 -16.95 -7.60
N ILE A 206 -10.50 -15.66 -7.93
CA ILE A 206 -9.51 -15.02 -8.82
C ILE A 206 -8.11 -15.09 -8.20
N ALA A 207 -7.96 -14.78 -6.92
CA ALA A 207 -6.68 -14.83 -6.22
C ALA A 207 -6.10 -16.25 -6.18
N GLN A 208 -6.92 -17.26 -5.90
CA GLN A 208 -6.50 -18.66 -5.93
C GLN A 208 -6.10 -19.12 -7.34
N ALA A 209 -6.82 -18.66 -8.36
CA ALA A 209 -6.47 -18.95 -9.75
C ALA A 209 -5.13 -18.32 -10.15
N TYR A 210 -4.85 -17.09 -9.72
CA TYR A 210 -3.56 -16.44 -9.95
C TYR A 210 -2.41 -17.12 -9.22
N GLU A 211 -2.60 -17.50 -7.95
CA GLU A 211 -1.61 -18.26 -7.19
C GLU A 211 -1.29 -19.58 -7.89
N LYS A 212 -2.31 -20.35 -8.29
CA LYS A 212 -2.12 -21.60 -9.05
C LYS A 212 -1.44 -21.36 -10.40
N GLY A 213 -1.68 -20.21 -11.03
CA GLY A 213 -1.04 -19.80 -12.28
C GLY A 213 0.41 -19.35 -12.15
N GLY A 214 0.99 -19.33 -10.93
CA GLY A 214 2.39 -18.96 -10.69
C GLY A 214 2.62 -17.48 -10.39
N ALA A 215 1.58 -16.73 -10.02
CA ALA A 215 1.77 -15.37 -9.52
C ALA A 215 2.68 -15.38 -8.28
N ALA A 216 3.70 -14.53 -8.27
CA ALA A 216 4.62 -14.40 -7.15
C ALA A 216 3.96 -13.62 -6.01
N CYS A 217 3.22 -12.57 -6.35
CA CYS A 217 2.43 -11.76 -5.42
C CYS A 217 1.09 -11.39 -6.06
N LEU A 218 0.17 -10.90 -5.25
CA LEU A 218 -1.12 -10.36 -5.72
C LEU A 218 -1.22 -8.87 -5.42
N SER A 219 -1.80 -8.11 -6.34
CA SER A 219 -2.21 -6.72 -6.14
C SER A 219 -3.74 -6.69 -6.00
N VAL A 220 -4.26 -6.14 -4.91
CA VAL A 220 -5.71 -6.08 -4.67
C VAL A 220 -6.14 -4.61 -4.63
N LEU A 221 -7.03 -4.23 -5.54
CA LEU A 221 -7.62 -2.89 -5.54
C LEU A 221 -8.57 -2.73 -4.35
N THR A 222 -8.32 -1.71 -3.53
CA THR A 222 -9.15 -1.42 -2.36
C THR A 222 -10.01 -0.16 -2.51
N ASP A 223 -9.76 0.66 -3.54
CA ASP A 223 -10.55 1.86 -3.81
C ASP A 223 -11.97 1.50 -4.31
N GLU A 224 -12.98 1.89 -3.53
CA GLU A 224 -14.37 1.54 -3.81
C GLU A 224 -14.96 2.36 -4.96
N LYS A 225 -14.71 3.67 -4.98
CA LYS A 225 -15.41 4.60 -5.89
C LYS A 225 -15.00 4.43 -7.36
N TYR A 226 -13.71 4.33 -7.62
CA TYR A 226 -13.15 4.37 -8.98
C TYR A 226 -12.82 2.98 -9.53
N PHE A 227 -12.48 2.04 -8.65
CA PHE A 227 -12.08 0.67 -9.05
C PHE A 227 -13.08 -0.41 -8.65
N LYS A 228 -14.13 -0.06 -7.88
CA LYS A 228 -15.06 -1.02 -7.26
C LYS A 228 -14.33 -2.10 -6.46
N GLY A 229 -13.20 -1.71 -5.86
CA GLY A 229 -12.41 -2.51 -4.93
C GLY A 229 -13.02 -2.49 -3.53
N SER A 230 -12.33 -3.11 -2.58
CA SER A 230 -12.64 -2.98 -1.16
C SER A 230 -11.51 -3.55 -0.30
N PHE A 231 -11.28 -2.97 0.87
CA PHE A 231 -10.43 -3.57 1.91
C PHE A 231 -10.96 -4.94 2.39
N ASP A 232 -12.26 -5.19 2.28
CA ASP A 232 -12.83 -6.49 2.64
C ASP A 232 -12.48 -7.57 1.62
N ASN A 233 -12.27 -7.21 0.34
CA ASN A 233 -11.74 -8.15 -0.66
C ASN A 233 -10.32 -8.61 -0.30
N LEU A 234 -9.46 -7.65 0.11
CA LEU A 234 -8.10 -7.94 0.57
C LEU A 234 -8.11 -8.89 1.79
N GLU A 235 -8.96 -8.59 2.77
CA GLU A 235 -9.11 -9.42 3.97
C GLU A 235 -9.69 -10.80 3.67
N ALA A 236 -10.67 -10.90 2.76
CA ALA A 236 -11.24 -12.17 2.32
C ALA A 236 -10.19 -13.06 1.64
N ILE A 237 -9.38 -12.50 0.73
CA ILE A 237 -8.29 -13.22 0.06
C ILE A 237 -7.28 -13.74 1.10
N ARG A 238 -6.88 -12.89 2.06
CA ARG A 238 -5.96 -13.29 3.13
C ARG A 238 -6.52 -14.45 3.96
N ARG A 239 -7.79 -14.35 4.36
CA ARG A 239 -8.47 -15.36 5.20
C ARG A 239 -8.73 -16.68 4.46
N ALA A 240 -8.90 -16.64 3.15
CA ALA A 240 -9.08 -17.82 2.31
C ALA A 240 -7.82 -18.71 2.21
N GLY A 241 -6.68 -18.27 2.75
CA GLY A 241 -5.49 -19.10 2.88
C GLY A 241 -4.54 -19.06 1.68
N VAL A 242 -4.81 -18.21 0.68
CA VAL A 242 -3.86 -17.84 -0.39
C VAL A 242 -2.53 -17.50 0.25
N LYS A 243 -1.42 -18.03 -0.27
CA LYS A 243 -0.05 -17.91 0.26
C LYS A 243 0.74 -16.78 -0.39
N CYS A 244 0.42 -16.37 -1.62
CA CYS A 244 1.01 -15.18 -2.23
C CYS A 244 0.95 -13.96 -1.29
N PRO A 245 2.02 -13.17 -1.17
CA PRO A 245 1.98 -11.87 -0.50
C PRO A 245 1.00 -10.91 -1.19
N LEU A 246 0.33 -10.06 -0.42
CA LEU A 246 -0.72 -9.16 -0.89
C LEU A 246 -0.29 -7.69 -0.86
N LEU A 247 -0.31 -7.03 -2.01
CA LEU A 247 -0.21 -5.58 -2.16
C LEU A 247 -1.60 -4.95 -2.01
N CYS A 248 -1.75 -4.03 -1.06
CA CYS A 248 -2.88 -3.11 -1.02
C CYS A 248 -2.65 -2.00 -2.06
N LYS A 249 -3.33 -2.13 -3.22
CA LYS A 249 -3.27 -1.14 -4.30
C LYS A 249 -4.33 -0.08 -4.04
N GLU A 250 -3.88 1.00 -3.41
CA GLU A 250 -4.70 2.10 -2.90
C GLU A 250 -3.99 3.43 -3.14
N PHE A 251 -4.76 4.53 -3.18
CA PHE A 251 -4.20 5.88 -3.14
C PHE A 251 -3.89 6.26 -1.69
N ILE A 252 -2.67 5.96 -1.23
CA ILE A 252 -2.26 6.26 0.14
C ILE A 252 -1.87 7.73 0.26
N VAL A 253 -2.60 8.44 1.10
CA VAL A 253 -2.42 9.87 1.41
C VAL A 253 -2.17 10.11 2.91
N ASP A 254 -2.55 9.15 3.77
CA ASP A 254 -2.36 9.23 5.22
C ASP A 254 -1.78 7.91 5.78
N ALA A 255 -0.94 8.03 6.80
CA ALA A 255 -0.37 6.89 7.52
C ALA A 255 -1.43 5.92 8.07
N TRP A 256 -2.60 6.42 8.47
CA TRP A 256 -3.72 5.60 8.94
C TRP A 256 -4.07 4.47 7.95
N GLN A 257 -4.02 4.75 6.64
CA GLN A 257 -4.32 3.75 5.61
C GLN A 257 -3.31 2.60 5.64
N ILE A 258 -2.04 2.85 5.98
CA ILE A 258 -1.01 1.82 6.09
C ILE A 258 -1.32 0.86 7.24
N TYR A 259 -1.71 1.40 8.40
CA TYR A 259 -2.16 0.58 9.54
C TYR A 259 -3.42 -0.20 9.19
N TYR A 260 -4.37 0.44 8.51
CA TYR A 260 -5.62 -0.21 8.11
C TYR A 260 -5.38 -1.36 7.11
N ALA A 261 -4.56 -1.12 6.08
CA ALA A 261 -4.14 -2.14 5.12
C ALA A 261 -3.47 -3.33 5.83
N ARG A 262 -2.58 -3.07 6.79
CA ARG A 262 -1.90 -4.11 7.56
C ARG A 262 -2.87 -4.95 8.40
N VAL A 263 -3.84 -4.31 9.06
CA VAL A 263 -4.90 -5.00 9.81
C VAL A 263 -5.73 -5.89 8.88
N LYS A 264 -5.97 -5.42 7.67
CA LYS A 264 -6.71 -6.16 6.62
C LYS A 264 -5.87 -7.24 5.92
N GLY A 265 -4.60 -7.41 6.29
CA GLY A 265 -3.76 -8.51 5.84
C GLY A 265 -2.83 -8.18 4.67
N ALA A 266 -2.60 -6.89 4.38
CA ALA A 266 -1.57 -6.48 3.43
C ALA A 266 -0.17 -6.90 3.90
N ASP A 267 0.67 -7.23 2.92
CA ASP A 267 2.10 -7.49 3.04
C ASP A 267 2.92 -6.39 2.35
N ALA A 268 2.30 -5.65 1.44
CA ALA A 268 2.87 -4.47 0.79
C ALA A 268 1.81 -3.38 0.59
N ILE A 269 2.28 -2.14 0.40
CA ILE A 269 1.45 -0.98 0.08
C ILE A 269 2.01 -0.20 -1.10
N LEU A 270 1.16 0.60 -1.77
CA LEU A 270 1.53 1.49 -2.87
C LEU A 270 1.76 2.92 -2.36
N LEU A 271 2.88 3.53 -2.74
CA LEU A 271 3.15 4.97 -2.56
C LEU A 271 3.35 5.61 -3.93
N ILE A 272 2.66 6.71 -4.23
CA ILE A 272 2.70 7.33 -5.56
C ILE A 272 3.54 8.61 -5.50
N ALA A 273 4.68 8.65 -6.18
CA ALA A 273 5.60 9.80 -6.16
C ALA A 273 5.00 11.06 -6.79
N ALA A 274 4.06 10.88 -7.73
CA ALA A 274 3.26 11.94 -8.33
C ALA A 274 2.30 12.64 -7.35
N VAL A 275 2.05 12.04 -6.17
CA VAL A 275 1.10 12.54 -5.15
C VAL A 275 1.82 12.92 -3.85
N LEU A 276 2.82 12.14 -3.45
CA LEU A 276 3.45 12.25 -2.14
C LEU A 276 4.78 13.02 -2.19
N PRO A 277 4.96 14.05 -1.33
CA PRO A 277 6.26 14.67 -1.10
C PRO A 277 7.30 13.68 -0.55
N ASP A 278 8.58 13.98 -0.75
CA ASP A 278 9.68 13.09 -0.32
C ASP A 278 9.68 12.84 1.19
N LEU A 279 9.23 13.82 1.97
CA LEU A 279 9.10 13.68 3.43
C LEU A 279 8.05 12.64 3.79
N ASP A 280 6.90 12.66 3.11
CA ASP A 280 5.81 11.71 3.32
C ASP A 280 6.23 10.30 2.90
N ILE A 281 6.85 10.15 1.73
CA ILE A 281 7.37 8.85 1.27
C ILE A 281 8.37 8.29 2.30
N ARG A 282 9.32 9.10 2.76
CA ARG A 282 10.31 8.68 3.77
C ARG A 282 9.64 8.28 5.08
N TYR A 283 8.64 9.03 5.52
CA TYR A 283 7.89 8.73 6.74
C TYR A 283 7.07 7.44 6.61
N MET A 284 6.39 7.27 5.48
CA MET A 284 5.57 6.09 5.21
C MET A 284 6.42 4.82 5.03
N ILE A 285 7.60 4.90 4.40
CA ILE A 285 8.56 3.78 4.33
C ILE A 285 9.00 3.36 5.74
N LYS A 286 9.26 4.30 6.66
CA LYS A 286 9.59 3.97 8.05
C LYS A 286 8.45 3.22 8.74
N ILE A 287 7.20 3.66 8.53
CA ILE A 287 6.04 2.94 9.06
C ILE A 287 5.94 1.54 8.46
N CYS A 288 6.13 1.40 7.16
CA CYS A 288 6.10 0.09 6.49
C CYS A 288 7.11 -0.87 7.12
N LYS A 289 8.35 -0.41 7.32
CA LYS A 289 9.40 -1.19 8.01
C LYS A 289 9.01 -1.58 9.43
N MET A 290 8.42 -0.67 10.20
CA MET A 290 7.92 -0.97 11.55
C MET A 290 6.79 -2.01 11.57
N LEU A 291 5.99 -2.08 10.51
CA LEU A 291 4.85 -3.00 10.38
C LEU A 291 5.18 -4.29 9.62
N GLY A 292 6.42 -4.44 9.14
CA GLY A 292 6.86 -5.55 8.29
C GLY A 292 6.30 -5.52 6.87
N LEU A 293 5.83 -4.37 6.39
CA LEU A 293 5.31 -4.18 5.04
C LEU A 293 6.42 -3.77 4.07
N ALA A 294 6.31 -4.23 2.82
CA ALA A 294 7.05 -3.65 1.71
C ALA A 294 6.33 -2.39 1.17
N ALA A 295 7.08 -1.43 0.63
CA ALA A 295 6.54 -0.24 -0.02
C ALA A 295 6.92 -0.24 -1.50
N LEU A 296 5.93 -0.39 -2.39
CA LEU A 296 6.10 -0.20 -3.83
C LEU A 296 5.94 1.29 -4.13
N VAL A 297 7.03 1.96 -4.50
CA VAL A 297 7.00 3.39 -4.83
C VAL A 297 6.83 3.56 -6.34
N GLU A 298 5.66 4.03 -6.76
CA GLU A 298 5.27 4.22 -8.16
C GLU A 298 5.78 5.57 -8.69
N VAL A 299 6.42 5.53 -9.86
CA VAL A 299 6.96 6.68 -10.60
C VAL A 299 6.53 6.63 -12.07
N HIS A 300 6.43 7.80 -12.69
CA HIS A 300 6.00 7.97 -14.08
C HIS A 300 7.07 8.63 -14.95
N ASP A 301 7.87 9.53 -14.39
CA ASP A 301 8.85 10.31 -15.14
C ASP A 301 10.23 10.36 -14.47
N GLU A 302 11.18 10.95 -15.19
CA GLU A 302 12.56 11.13 -14.74
C GLU A 302 12.68 11.86 -13.40
N ARG A 303 11.86 12.88 -13.17
CA ARG A 303 11.94 13.71 -11.98
C ARG A 303 11.45 12.95 -10.76
N GLU A 304 10.36 12.21 -10.90
CA GLU A 304 9.85 11.30 -9.88
C GLU A 304 10.87 10.21 -9.56
N MET A 305 11.48 9.60 -10.58
CA MET A 305 12.54 8.61 -10.39
C MET A 305 13.74 9.19 -9.62
N ASP A 306 14.23 10.38 -10.01
CA ASP A 306 15.35 11.03 -9.35
C ASP A 306 15.07 11.33 -7.87
N ARG A 307 13.85 11.80 -7.56
CA ARG A 307 13.39 12.02 -6.18
C ARG A 307 13.40 10.71 -5.38
N VAL A 308 12.79 9.65 -5.92
CA VAL A 308 12.65 8.36 -5.23
C VAL A 308 14.01 7.70 -5.01
N LEU A 309 14.94 7.78 -5.97
CA LEU A 309 16.31 7.27 -5.81
C LEU A 309 17.11 8.00 -4.73
N GLY A 310 16.77 9.27 -4.44
CA GLY A 310 17.33 10.05 -3.35
C GLY A 310 16.80 9.66 -1.96
N ILE A 311 15.76 8.84 -1.86
CA ILE A 311 15.17 8.42 -0.59
C ILE A 311 15.82 7.11 -0.11
N GLU A 312 16.30 7.10 1.12
CA GLU A 312 16.87 5.90 1.73
C GLU A 312 15.80 4.87 2.08
N GLY A 313 16.14 3.60 1.87
CA GLY A 313 15.30 2.47 2.27
C GLY A 313 14.19 2.11 1.30
N VAL A 314 14.17 2.68 0.10
CA VAL A 314 13.37 2.21 -1.03
C VAL A 314 13.96 0.90 -1.54
N GLU A 315 13.14 -0.15 -1.65
CA GLU A 315 13.54 -1.49 -2.10
C GLU A 315 12.78 -1.93 -3.37
N LEU A 316 11.62 -1.31 -3.63
CA LEU A 316 10.73 -1.58 -4.76
C LEU A 316 10.31 -0.27 -5.43
N ILE A 317 10.57 -0.16 -6.74
CA ILE A 317 10.10 0.96 -7.57
C ILE A 317 9.22 0.41 -8.67
N GLY A 318 8.01 0.96 -8.79
CA GLY A 318 7.08 0.68 -9.88
C GLY A 318 7.18 1.73 -10.96
N ILE A 319 7.46 1.34 -12.20
CA ILE A 319 7.39 2.25 -13.35
C ILE A 319 6.03 2.09 -14.00
N ASN A 320 5.17 3.09 -13.85
CA ASN A 320 3.86 3.10 -14.47
C ASN A 320 3.94 3.69 -15.88
N ASN A 321 3.81 2.83 -16.87
CA ASN A 321 3.89 3.21 -18.28
C ASN A 321 2.62 3.93 -18.78
N ARG A 322 1.60 4.10 -17.93
CA ARG A 322 0.38 4.83 -18.27
C ARG A 322 0.48 6.28 -17.83
N ASN A 323 0.31 7.20 -18.78
CA ASN A 323 0.10 8.60 -18.46
C ASN A 323 -1.27 8.79 -17.80
N LEU A 324 -1.34 9.36 -16.60
CA LEU A 324 -2.60 9.52 -15.85
C LEU A 324 -3.42 10.75 -16.29
N GLU A 325 -2.89 11.61 -17.14
CA GLU A 325 -3.60 12.73 -17.77
C GLU A 325 -4.24 12.29 -19.10
N THR A 326 -3.52 11.52 -19.93
CA THR A 326 -4.01 11.11 -21.27
C THR A 326 -4.49 9.66 -21.36
N PHE A 327 -4.19 8.83 -20.37
CA PHE A 327 -4.36 7.36 -20.35
C PHE A 327 -3.59 6.59 -21.42
N GLU A 328 -2.77 7.27 -22.23
CA GLU A 328 -1.85 6.64 -23.18
C GLU A 328 -0.83 5.78 -22.43
N VAL A 329 -0.46 4.66 -23.05
CA VAL A 329 0.47 3.70 -22.46
C VAL A 329 1.68 3.56 -23.37
N ASP A 330 2.87 3.79 -22.83
CA ASP A 330 4.13 3.67 -23.55
C ASP A 330 5.15 2.88 -22.70
N ILE A 331 5.34 1.61 -23.04
CA ILE A 331 6.31 0.74 -22.36
C ILE A 331 7.76 1.17 -22.59
N SER A 332 8.04 2.03 -23.59
CA SER A 332 9.38 2.57 -23.82
C SER A 332 9.86 3.47 -22.69
N ASN A 333 8.92 4.03 -21.91
CA ASN A 333 9.21 4.80 -20.70
C ASN A 333 10.03 3.99 -19.69
N THR A 334 9.76 2.69 -19.56
CA THR A 334 10.55 1.80 -18.70
C THR A 334 12.03 1.80 -19.09
N LYS A 335 12.36 1.64 -20.39
CA LYS A 335 13.76 1.71 -20.85
C LYS A 335 14.33 3.10 -20.58
N LYS A 336 13.59 4.16 -20.93
CA LYS A 336 14.01 5.56 -20.71
C LYS A 336 14.42 5.85 -19.27
N LEU A 337 13.64 5.41 -18.28
CA LEU A 337 13.91 5.65 -16.85
C LEU A 337 15.06 4.80 -16.30
N LEU A 338 15.35 3.66 -16.92
CA LEU A 338 16.42 2.75 -16.49
C LEU A 338 17.76 2.99 -17.21
N LEU A 339 17.82 3.89 -18.18
CA LEU A 339 19.05 4.26 -18.86
C LEU A 339 19.99 5.11 -17.98
N GLY A 340 21.29 5.04 -18.28
CA GLY A 340 22.30 5.90 -17.67
C GLY A 340 22.51 5.67 -16.17
N GLU A 341 22.66 6.78 -15.44
CA GLU A 341 22.99 6.80 -14.01
C GLU A 341 21.89 6.17 -13.15
N ARG A 342 20.60 6.41 -13.47
CA ARG A 342 19.46 5.85 -12.73
C ARG A 342 19.52 4.34 -12.64
N GLY A 343 19.72 3.67 -13.78
CA GLY A 343 19.87 2.22 -13.82
C GLY A 343 21.09 1.72 -13.06
N GLN A 344 22.20 2.48 -13.04
CA GLN A 344 23.37 2.13 -12.23
C GLN A 344 23.09 2.23 -10.74
N LEU A 345 22.46 3.31 -10.28
CA LEU A 345 22.07 3.51 -8.88
C LEU A 345 21.07 2.45 -8.41
N ILE A 346 20.07 2.12 -9.24
CA ILE A 346 19.10 1.04 -8.96
C ILE A 346 19.83 -0.28 -8.70
N ARG A 347 20.80 -0.64 -9.56
CA ARG A 347 21.59 -1.87 -9.38
C ARG A 347 22.48 -1.82 -8.14
N GLN A 348 23.14 -0.69 -7.88
CA GLN A 348 24.00 -0.52 -6.69
C GLN A 348 23.21 -0.63 -5.38
N LYS A 349 21.97 -0.16 -5.37
CA LYS A 349 21.07 -0.22 -4.22
C LYS A 349 20.27 -1.52 -4.11
N ASP A 350 20.43 -2.45 -5.05
CA ASP A 350 19.64 -3.69 -5.18
C ASP A 350 18.11 -3.44 -5.17
N ILE A 351 17.68 -2.34 -5.80
CA ILE A 351 16.25 -2.01 -5.92
C ILE A 351 15.61 -2.92 -6.97
N ILE A 352 14.49 -3.54 -6.64
CA ILE A 352 13.66 -4.26 -7.61
C ILE A 352 12.80 -3.27 -8.37
N VAL A 353 12.92 -3.29 -9.69
CA VAL A 353 12.05 -2.53 -10.58
C VAL A 353 10.88 -3.41 -11.01
N VAL A 354 9.67 -2.87 -10.84
CA VAL A 354 8.41 -3.44 -11.29
C VAL A 354 7.94 -2.67 -12.53
N GLY A 355 7.75 -3.34 -13.66
CA GLY A 355 7.11 -2.75 -14.84
C GLY A 355 5.58 -2.80 -14.70
N GLU A 356 4.89 -1.67 -14.82
CA GLU A 356 3.44 -1.58 -14.67
C GLU A 356 2.76 -0.99 -15.91
N SER A 357 1.54 -1.44 -16.18
CA SER A 357 0.72 -1.04 -17.34
C SER A 357 1.32 -1.43 -18.71
N GLY A 358 0.46 -1.78 -19.67
CA GLY A 358 0.88 -1.95 -21.07
C GLY A 358 1.47 -3.31 -21.45
N LEU A 359 1.44 -4.30 -20.57
CA LEU A 359 2.01 -5.62 -20.79
C LEU A 359 0.92 -6.63 -21.18
N PHE A 360 0.87 -6.98 -22.47
CA PHE A 360 -0.17 -7.85 -23.02
C PHE A 360 0.38 -9.14 -23.65
N THR A 361 1.65 -9.13 -24.05
CA THR A 361 2.28 -10.19 -24.83
C THR A 361 3.63 -10.62 -24.24
N PRO A 362 4.14 -11.81 -24.61
CA PRO A 362 5.49 -12.23 -24.26
C PRO A 362 6.59 -11.26 -24.72
N ASP A 363 6.40 -10.62 -25.88
CA ASP A 363 7.34 -9.63 -26.40
C ASP A 363 7.40 -8.38 -25.51
N ASP A 364 6.27 -7.96 -24.94
CA ASP A 364 6.25 -6.85 -23.97
C ASP A 364 7.03 -7.22 -22.70
N ILE A 365 6.88 -8.45 -22.20
CA ILE A 365 7.61 -8.97 -21.04
C ILE A 365 9.11 -9.02 -21.34
N ALA A 366 9.50 -9.55 -22.50
CA ALA A 366 10.89 -9.61 -22.93
C ALA A 366 11.49 -8.19 -23.04
N TYR A 367 10.73 -7.24 -23.61
CA TYR A 367 11.17 -5.86 -23.77
C TYR A 367 11.50 -5.19 -22.44
N VAL A 368 10.65 -5.32 -21.43
CA VAL A 368 10.92 -4.72 -20.11
C VAL A 368 11.98 -5.51 -19.34
N GLN A 369 12.04 -6.84 -19.49
CA GLN A 369 13.07 -7.66 -18.89
C GLN A 369 14.47 -7.26 -19.38
N GLU A 370 14.64 -7.04 -20.69
CA GLU A 370 15.88 -6.53 -21.28
C GLU A 370 16.30 -5.17 -20.72
N ALA A 371 15.34 -4.35 -20.28
CA ALA A 371 15.60 -3.07 -19.61
C ALA A 371 16.17 -3.24 -18.19
N GLY A 372 16.09 -4.44 -17.61
CA GLY A 372 16.49 -4.75 -16.24
C GLY A 372 15.33 -4.86 -15.25
N VAL A 373 14.08 -4.92 -15.73
CA VAL A 373 12.90 -5.15 -14.89
C VAL A 373 12.91 -6.58 -14.35
N LYS A 374 12.74 -6.73 -13.03
CA LYS A 374 12.75 -8.02 -12.33
C LYS A 374 11.37 -8.49 -11.89
N ALA A 375 10.36 -7.63 -11.97
CA ALA A 375 8.97 -7.97 -11.67
C ALA A 375 8.00 -7.17 -12.56
N VAL A 376 6.79 -7.66 -12.74
CA VAL A 376 5.76 -6.98 -13.53
C VAL A 376 4.43 -6.99 -12.80
N LEU A 377 3.68 -5.89 -12.87
CA LEU A 377 2.32 -5.79 -12.32
C LEU A 377 1.31 -5.79 -13.46
N VAL A 378 0.45 -6.81 -13.48
CA VAL A 378 -0.43 -7.07 -14.62
C VAL A 378 -1.83 -7.42 -14.15
N GLY A 379 -2.82 -6.68 -14.67
CA GLY A 379 -4.24 -6.94 -14.42
C GLY A 379 -5.04 -7.10 -15.70
N GLU A 380 -5.06 -6.07 -16.55
CA GLU A 380 -6.03 -5.98 -17.67
C GLU A 380 -5.94 -7.15 -18.67
N SER A 381 -4.75 -7.62 -19.01
CA SER A 381 -4.55 -8.73 -19.96
C SER A 381 -5.01 -10.08 -19.42
N ILE A 382 -4.96 -10.29 -18.09
CA ILE A 382 -5.23 -11.57 -17.45
C ILE A 382 -6.67 -11.63 -16.90
N VAL A 383 -7.20 -10.54 -16.31
CA VAL A 383 -8.55 -10.48 -15.71
C VAL A 383 -9.66 -10.83 -16.71
N LYS A 384 -9.47 -10.48 -17.98
CA LYS A 384 -10.44 -10.73 -19.07
C LYS A 384 -10.51 -12.20 -19.50
N GLN A 385 -9.55 -13.02 -19.10
CA GLN A 385 -9.51 -14.43 -19.47
C GLN A 385 -10.47 -15.24 -18.59
N SER A 386 -11.19 -16.18 -19.21
CA SER A 386 -12.05 -17.12 -18.47
C SER A 386 -11.23 -18.04 -17.56
N ASP A 387 -10.03 -18.41 -18.01
CA ASP A 387 -9.02 -19.15 -17.25
C ASP A 387 -7.80 -18.24 -17.00
N PRO A 388 -7.68 -17.65 -15.80
CA PRO A 388 -6.55 -16.82 -15.41
C PRO A 388 -5.19 -17.49 -15.59
N GLY A 389 -5.10 -18.80 -15.33
CA GLY A 389 -3.84 -19.55 -15.46
C GLY A 389 -3.36 -19.62 -16.91
N LYS A 390 -4.28 -19.85 -17.86
CA LYS A 390 -3.96 -19.76 -19.29
C LYS A 390 -3.60 -18.34 -19.72
N GLY A 391 -4.26 -17.33 -19.14
CA GLY A 391 -3.91 -15.93 -19.36
C GLY A 391 -2.47 -15.61 -18.96
N ILE A 392 -2.04 -16.10 -17.80
CA ILE A 392 -0.66 -15.97 -17.32
C ILE A 392 0.32 -16.69 -18.25
N ALA A 393 0.05 -17.96 -18.58
CA ALA A 393 0.92 -18.73 -19.47
C ALA A 393 1.04 -18.07 -20.87
N GLY A 394 -0.05 -17.51 -21.39
CA GLY A 394 -0.06 -16.76 -22.65
C GLY A 394 0.76 -15.47 -22.57
N LEU A 395 0.70 -14.74 -21.45
CA LEU A 395 1.48 -13.52 -21.24
C LEU A 395 2.99 -13.79 -21.20
N PHE A 396 3.42 -14.88 -20.58
CA PHE A 396 4.83 -15.24 -20.46
C PHE A 396 5.35 -16.16 -21.59
N GLY A 397 4.45 -16.65 -22.45
CA GLY A 397 4.77 -17.60 -23.52
C GLY A 397 5.13 -19.01 -23.02
N LYS A 398 5.02 -19.27 -21.72
CA LYS A 398 5.27 -20.56 -21.06
C LYS A 398 4.58 -20.62 -19.70
N ASP A 399 4.44 -21.82 -19.17
CA ASP A 399 3.93 -22.03 -17.81
C ASP A 399 4.98 -21.58 -16.77
N ILE A 400 4.54 -20.73 -15.83
CA ILE A 400 5.36 -20.21 -14.73
C ILE A 400 4.86 -20.67 -13.36
N SER A 401 3.89 -21.59 -13.31
CA SER A 401 3.38 -22.18 -12.06
C SER A 401 4.49 -22.86 -11.23
N LEU A 402 4.22 -23.04 -9.93
CA LEU A 402 5.15 -23.62 -8.96
C LEU A 402 5.15 -25.15 -8.98
#